data_AF-A0A2K8UJ42-F1
#
_entry.id   AF-A0A2K8UJ42-F1
#
_cell.length_a   1.000
_cell.length_b   1.000
_cell.length_c   1.000
_cell.angle_alpha   90.00
_cell.angle_beta   90.00
_cell.angle_gamma   90.00
#
_symmetry.space_group_name_H-M   'P 1'
#
loop_
_entity.id
_entity.type
_entity.pdbx_description
1 polymer ?
#
loop_
_entity_poly.entity_id
_entity_poly.type
_entity_poly.pdbx_seq_one_letter_code
_entity_poly.pdbx_strand_id
1 'polypeptide(L)'
;MRSWRWRDCRSVRLRSACPPGRCRPSAGRDPRARWRRMARWWRCIRRCWPWGAPMSAVERYTALQLAVRLVRHGVKLSIVHSGTGVARDYLRTLHREIHGHSPRGGPLVTSVGTVIKTRPQQAQASLFAALYMKLDGHGLYQAINYTALLDAFEMYLALLPTPQAALLDINLAWATARDLRGGQADLQHCPACAVGYLVMRAGHIGSTCPLCSLYARV
;
A
#
# COMPACT_ATOMS: atom_id res chain seq x y z
N MET A 1 -10.18 15.66 -38.02
CA MET A 1 -9.94 14.24 -37.64
C MET A 1 -11.27 13.59 -37.26
N ARG A 2 -11.55 12.41 -37.84
CA ARG A 2 -12.89 11.81 -37.99
C ARG A 2 -13.49 11.29 -36.68
N SER A 3 -14.76 11.59 -36.43
CA SER A 3 -15.54 11.05 -35.31
C SER A 3 -16.07 9.66 -35.65
N TRP A 4 -15.77 8.67 -34.82
CA TRP A 4 -16.19 7.28 -35.01
C TRP A 4 -17.63 7.09 -34.51
N ARG A 5 -18.50 6.47 -35.32
CA ARG A 5 -19.86 6.06 -34.92
C ARG A 5 -19.87 4.58 -34.51
N TRP A 6 -20.78 4.24 -33.60
CA TRP A 6 -20.94 2.92 -32.96
C TRP A 6 -20.99 1.68 -33.87
N ARG A 7 -21.14 1.82 -35.19
CA ARG A 7 -21.21 0.68 -36.12
C ARG A 7 -19.84 0.03 -36.38
N ASP A 8 -18.76 0.72 -36.08
CA ASP A 8 -17.40 0.25 -36.43
C ASP A 8 -16.78 -0.69 -35.37
N CYS A 9 -17.38 -0.84 -34.19
CA CYS A 9 -16.85 -1.73 -33.15
C CYS A 9 -17.16 -3.22 -33.36
N ARG A 10 -18.02 -3.60 -34.32
CA ARG A 10 -18.34 -5.03 -34.56
C ARG A 10 -17.26 -5.79 -35.32
N SER A 11 -16.30 -5.11 -35.95
CA SER A 11 -15.29 -5.74 -36.80
C SER A 11 -13.90 -5.91 -36.15
N VAL A 12 -13.67 -5.37 -34.94
CA VAL A 12 -12.35 -5.50 -34.29
C VAL A 12 -12.21 -6.89 -33.66
N ARG A 13 -11.65 -7.82 -34.41
CA ARG A 13 -11.18 -9.12 -33.91
C ARG A 13 -10.03 -8.92 -32.90
N LEU A 14 -10.36 -9.11 -31.63
CA LEU A 14 -9.62 -9.87 -30.62
C LEU A 14 -8.18 -9.55 -30.15
N ARG A 15 -7.41 -8.55 -30.62
CA ARG A 15 -6.01 -8.41 -30.09
C ARG A 15 -5.48 -7.04 -29.65
N SER A 16 -6.26 -5.97 -29.66
CA SER A 16 -5.80 -4.68 -29.13
C SER A 16 -6.74 -4.15 -28.06
N ALA A 17 -6.25 -4.06 -26.83
CA ALA A 17 -6.96 -3.45 -25.71
C ALA A 17 -7.42 -2.04 -26.06
N CYS A 18 -8.67 -1.72 -25.76
CA CYS A 18 -9.25 -0.41 -26.02
C CYS A 18 -8.72 0.60 -24.99
N PRO A 19 -8.17 1.76 -25.38
CA PRO A 19 -7.60 2.72 -24.44
C PRO A 19 -8.69 3.37 -23.56
N PRO A 20 -8.41 3.63 -22.26
CA PRO A 20 -9.38 4.22 -21.35
C PRO A 20 -9.74 5.65 -21.79
N GLY A 21 -11.04 5.96 -21.84
CA GLY A 21 -11.56 7.33 -22.05
C GLY A 21 -12.34 7.58 -23.35
N ARG A 22 -12.36 6.67 -24.34
CA ARG A 22 -13.01 6.95 -25.64
C ARG A 22 -14.49 6.57 -25.78
N CYS A 23 -15.10 5.97 -24.76
CA CYS A 23 -16.51 5.56 -24.81
C CYS A 23 -17.36 6.35 -23.81
N ARG A 24 -17.69 7.61 -24.12
CA ARG A 24 -18.75 8.35 -23.42
C ARG A 24 -20.11 8.10 -24.11
N PRO A 25 -21.18 7.74 -23.38
CA PRO A 25 -22.51 7.70 -23.96
C PRO A 25 -22.97 9.12 -24.29
N SER A 26 -23.42 9.36 -25.52
CA SER A 26 -24.13 10.60 -25.87
C SER A 26 -25.45 10.68 -25.10
N ALA A 27 -25.71 11.81 -24.44
CA ALA A 27 -26.89 12.05 -23.63
C ALA A 27 -28.15 12.14 -24.50
N GLY A 28 -28.86 11.03 -24.70
CA GLY A 28 -30.21 11.01 -25.24
C GLY A 28 -31.25 11.14 -24.12
N ARG A 29 -32.34 11.89 -24.36
CA ARG A 29 -33.38 12.29 -23.38
C ARG A 29 -34.30 11.17 -22.87
N ASP A 30 -34.02 9.89 -23.14
CA ASP A 30 -34.86 8.75 -22.72
C ASP A 30 -34.29 8.04 -21.47
N PRO A 31 -34.98 8.10 -20.31
CA PRO A 31 -34.54 7.47 -19.07
C PRO A 31 -34.46 5.94 -19.14
N ARG A 32 -35.33 5.25 -19.90
CA ARG A 32 -35.36 3.77 -19.96
C ARG A 32 -34.22 3.21 -20.83
N ALA A 33 -33.82 3.96 -21.87
CA ALA A 33 -32.68 3.63 -22.70
C ALA A 33 -31.32 3.88 -22.00
N ARG A 34 -31.30 4.66 -20.92
CA ARG A 34 -30.12 4.88 -20.05
C ARG A 34 -29.77 3.64 -19.24
N TRP A 35 -30.78 2.96 -18.66
CA TRP A 35 -30.61 1.73 -17.87
C TRP A 35 -30.09 0.55 -18.70
N ARG A 36 -30.62 0.32 -19.91
CA ARG A 36 -30.15 -0.75 -20.80
C ARG A 36 -28.73 -0.53 -21.31
N ARG A 37 -28.30 0.73 -21.47
CA ARG A 37 -26.93 1.11 -21.84
C ARG A 37 -25.97 1.02 -20.65
N MET A 38 -26.39 1.40 -19.44
CA MET A 38 -25.61 1.17 -18.22
C MET A 38 -25.40 -0.33 -17.96
N ALA A 39 -26.41 -1.19 -18.16
CA ALA A 39 -26.26 -2.64 -17.99
C ALA A 39 -25.31 -3.32 -19.01
N ARG A 40 -25.15 -2.74 -20.20
CA ARG A 40 -24.11 -3.19 -21.17
C ARG A 40 -22.74 -2.59 -20.86
N TRP A 41 -22.70 -1.35 -20.38
CA TRP A 41 -21.48 -0.68 -19.92
C TRP A 41 -20.86 -1.38 -18.71
N TRP A 42 -21.67 -1.77 -17.71
CA TRP A 42 -21.25 -2.60 -16.57
C TRP A 42 -20.75 -3.98 -17.00
N ARG A 43 -21.32 -4.58 -18.05
CA ARG A 43 -20.83 -5.85 -18.63
C ARG A 43 -19.48 -5.69 -19.35
N CYS A 44 -19.25 -4.58 -20.04
CA CYS A 44 -17.92 -4.29 -20.63
C CYS A 44 -16.87 -3.94 -19.56
N ILE A 45 -17.24 -3.19 -18.51
CA ILE A 45 -16.33 -2.91 -17.39
C ILE A 45 -15.93 -4.20 -16.70
N ARG A 46 -16.88 -5.08 -16.37
CA ARG A 46 -16.55 -6.40 -15.79
C ARG A 46 -15.65 -7.28 -16.67
N ARG A 47 -15.63 -7.04 -17.98
CA ARG A 47 -14.89 -7.84 -18.96
C ARG A 47 -13.53 -7.24 -19.35
N CYS A 48 -13.28 -5.97 -19.04
CA CYS A 48 -12.03 -5.25 -19.34
C CYS A 48 -11.29 -4.75 -18.09
N TRP A 49 -11.80 -5.00 -16.88
CA TRP A 49 -11.15 -4.57 -15.63
C TRP A 49 -10.20 -5.66 -15.12
N PRO A 50 -8.92 -5.35 -14.81
CA PRO A 50 -7.88 -6.36 -14.59
C PRO A 50 -7.94 -7.10 -13.24
N TRP A 51 -8.95 -6.86 -12.41
CA TRP A 51 -9.08 -7.43 -11.06
C TRP A 51 -9.98 -8.67 -11.02
N GLY A 52 -9.79 -9.61 -11.95
CA GLY A 52 -10.73 -10.72 -12.13
C GLY A 52 -10.21 -11.91 -12.92
N ALA A 53 -8.89 -12.14 -12.98
CA ALA A 53 -8.43 -13.50 -13.27
C ALA A 53 -8.87 -14.40 -12.09
N PRO A 54 -9.49 -15.56 -12.34
CA PRO A 54 -9.82 -16.48 -11.26
C PRO A 54 -8.53 -16.92 -10.59
N MET A 55 -8.29 -16.45 -9.35
CA MET A 55 -7.17 -16.91 -8.54
C MET A 55 -7.28 -18.42 -8.34
N SER A 56 -6.16 -19.12 -8.52
CA SER A 56 -6.06 -20.52 -8.19
C SER A 56 -6.36 -20.77 -6.71
N ALA A 57 -6.72 -22.00 -6.37
CA ALA A 57 -6.96 -22.38 -4.97
C ALA A 57 -5.72 -22.11 -4.09
N VAL A 58 -4.52 -22.36 -4.63
CA VAL A 58 -3.25 -22.12 -3.94
C VAL A 58 -3.03 -20.64 -3.68
N GLU A 59 -3.18 -19.78 -4.70
CA GLU A 59 -3.03 -18.32 -4.53
C GLU A 59 -4.03 -17.75 -3.52
N ARG A 60 -5.28 -18.26 -3.53
CA ARG A 60 -6.28 -17.87 -2.53
C ARG A 60 -5.88 -18.26 -1.13
N TYR A 61 -5.35 -19.47 -0.95
CA TYR A 61 -4.86 -19.93 0.35
C TYR A 61 -3.68 -19.07 0.83
N THR A 62 -2.70 -18.82 -0.03
CA THR A 62 -1.55 -17.96 0.28
C THR A 62 -1.97 -16.53 0.64
N ALA A 63 -2.90 -15.95 -0.11
CA ALA A 63 -3.45 -14.62 0.18
C ALA A 63 -4.17 -14.57 1.54
N LEU A 64 -4.90 -15.63 1.89
CA LEU A 64 -5.54 -15.74 3.20
C LEU A 64 -4.52 -15.89 4.33
N GLN A 65 -3.49 -16.71 4.17
CA GLN A 65 -2.41 -16.85 5.15
C GLN A 65 -1.72 -15.51 5.42
N LEU A 66 -1.40 -14.77 4.36
CA LEU A 66 -0.84 -13.43 4.47
C LEU A 66 -1.82 -12.45 5.14
N ALA A 67 -3.11 -12.50 4.79
CA ALA A 67 -4.13 -11.66 5.41
C ALA A 67 -4.23 -11.91 6.92
N VAL A 68 -4.19 -13.18 7.36
CA VAL A 68 -4.21 -13.55 8.78
C VAL A 68 -2.99 -12.95 9.50
N ARG A 69 -1.78 -13.10 8.94
CA ARG A 69 -0.56 -12.51 9.53
C ARG A 69 -0.68 -10.98 9.66
N LEU A 70 -1.11 -10.29 8.60
CA LEU A 70 -1.29 -8.84 8.63
C LEU A 70 -2.33 -8.39 9.65
N VAL A 71 -3.46 -9.11 9.74
CA VAL A 71 -4.52 -8.79 10.72
C VAL A 71 -4.03 -9.00 12.14
N ARG A 72 -3.29 -10.08 12.43
CA ARG A 72 -2.71 -10.34 13.76
C ARG A 72 -1.80 -9.20 14.23
N HIS A 73 -0.99 -8.65 13.32
CA HIS A 73 -0.13 -7.50 13.61
C HIS A 73 -0.88 -6.16 13.73
N GLY A 74 -2.19 -6.12 13.51
CA GLY A 74 -3.00 -4.91 13.65
C GLY A 74 -2.93 -3.96 12.44
N VAL A 75 -2.62 -4.49 11.26
CA VAL A 75 -2.62 -3.70 10.01
C VAL A 75 -4.05 -3.28 9.67
N LYS A 76 -4.22 -2.01 9.25
CA LYS A 76 -5.54 -1.51 8.82
C LYS A 76 -6.11 -2.35 7.68
N LEU A 77 -7.38 -2.73 7.78
CA LEU A 77 -8.01 -3.64 6.82
C LEU A 77 -8.03 -3.14 5.37
N SER A 78 -8.00 -1.81 5.16
CA SER A 78 -7.85 -1.24 3.81
C SER A 78 -6.50 -1.59 3.18
N ILE A 79 -5.43 -1.61 3.97
CA ILE A 79 -4.07 -2.01 3.56
C ILE A 79 -4.04 -3.52 3.30
N VAL A 80 -4.67 -4.32 4.17
CA VAL A 80 -4.73 -5.78 3.99
C VAL A 80 -5.49 -6.16 2.73
N HIS A 81 -6.63 -5.49 2.49
CA HIS A 81 -7.42 -5.69 1.28
C HIS A 81 -6.65 -5.33 0.01
N SER A 82 -5.92 -4.21 0.00
CA SER A 82 -5.13 -3.82 -1.18
C SER A 82 -3.96 -4.76 -1.45
N GLY A 83 -3.42 -5.42 -0.42
CA GLY A 83 -2.30 -6.34 -0.57
C GLY A 83 -2.67 -7.78 -0.91
N THR A 84 -3.81 -8.25 -0.41
CA THR A 84 -4.21 -9.67 -0.54
C THR A 84 -5.39 -9.88 -1.48
N GLY A 85 -6.14 -8.83 -1.81
CA GLY A 85 -7.38 -8.93 -2.59
C GLY A 85 -8.56 -9.55 -1.84
N VAL A 86 -8.38 -9.98 -0.59
CA VAL A 86 -9.43 -10.59 0.24
C VAL A 86 -10.53 -9.57 0.55
N ALA A 87 -11.79 -9.97 0.43
CA ALA A 87 -12.94 -9.09 0.62
C ALA A 87 -12.95 -8.46 2.03
N ARG A 88 -13.27 -7.16 2.10
CA ARG A 88 -13.24 -6.39 3.36
C ARG A 88 -14.20 -6.94 4.42
N ASP A 89 -15.36 -7.45 4.01
CA ASP A 89 -16.33 -8.02 4.94
C ASP A 89 -15.79 -9.27 5.64
N TYR A 90 -15.10 -10.12 4.88
CA TYR A 90 -14.40 -11.28 5.43
C TYR A 90 -13.27 -10.84 6.38
N LEU A 91 -12.47 -9.85 5.98
CA LEU A 91 -11.42 -9.29 6.84
C LEU A 91 -11.96 -8.68 8.15
N ARG A 92 -13.14 -8.07 8.13
CA ARG A 92 -13.81 -7.54 9.34
C ARG A 92 -14.25 -8.65 10.28
N THR A 93 -14.71 -9.77 9.74
CA THR A 93 -15.06 -10.96 10.55
C THR A 93 -13.79 -11.57 11.13
N LEU A 94 -12.77 -11.81 10.30
CA LEU A 94 -11.47 -12.33 10.72
C LEU A 94 -10.81 -11.47 11.82
N HIS A 95 -10.87 -10.15 11.69
CA HIS A 95 -10.36 -9.24 12.71
C HIS A 95 -11.10 -9.39 14.04
N ARG A 96 -12.43 -9.54 14.01
CA ARG A 96 -13.23 -9.72 15.24
C ARG A 96 -12.94 -11.06 15.90
N GLU A 97 -12.72 -12.12 15.12
CA GLU A 97 -12.32 -13.43 15.63
C GLU A 97 -10.95 -13.39 16.33
N ILE A 98 -9.99 -12.67 15.75
CA ILE A 98 -8.61 -12.61 16.30
C ILE A 98 -8.51 -11.66 17.50
N HIS A 99 -9.11 -10.46 17.41
CA HIS A 99 -8.90 -9.39 18.40
C HIS A 99 -10.08 -9.22 19.37
N GLY A 100 -11.20 -9.91 19.16
CA GLY A 100 -12.40 -9.79 19.99
C GLY A 100 -13.18 -8.48 19.84
N HIS A 101 -12.68 -7.51 19.07
CA HIS A 101 -13.33 -6.21 18.86
C HIS A 101 -13.35 -5.79 17.39
N SER A 102 -14.20 -4.80 17.08
CA SER A 102 -14.27 -4.22 15.74
C SER A 102 -12.97 -3.45 15.40
N PRO A 103 -12.52 -3.48 14.14
CA PRO A 103 -11.32 -2.75 13.71
C PRO A 103 -11.50 -1.24 13.96
N ARG A 104 -10.43 -0.59 14.43
CA ARG A 104 -10.44 0.87 14.65
C ARG A 104 -10.57 1.58 13.30
N GLY A 105 -11.58 2.45 13.20
CA GLY A 105 -11.74 3.33 12.05
C GLY A 105 -10.68 4.43 12.00
N GLY A 106 -10.60 5.13 10.88
CA GLY A 106 -9.78 6.34 10.73
C GLY A 106 -8.93 6.33 9.46
N PRO A 107 -8.50 7.53 9.01
CA PRO A 107 -7.77 7.68 7.76
C PRO A 107 -6.43 6.94 7.79
N LEU A 108 -5.94 6.59 6.61
CA LEU A 108 -4.55 6.14 6.47
C LEU A 108 -3.61 7.33 6.66
N VAL A 109 -2.41 7.06 7.13
CA VAL A 109 -1.35 8.07 7.22
C VAL A 109 -1.08 8.61 5.80
N THR A 110 -1.20 9.92 5.61
CA THR A 110 -1.00 10.55 4.29
C THR A 110 0.47 10.66 3.93
N SER A 111 1.32 11.06 4.88
CA SER A 111 2.77 11.08 4.72
C SER A 111 3.46 10.82 6.06
N VAL A 112 4.55 10.07 6.02
CA VAL A 112 5.32 9.72 7.22
C VAL A 112 5.96 10.95 7.85
N GLY A 113 6.36 11.95 7.05
CA GLY A 113 6.93 13.22 7.53
C GLY A 113 6.00 14.03 8.43
N THR A 114 4.68 13.84 8.29
CA THR A 114 3.68 14.53 9.13
C THR A 114 3.45 13.83 10.47
N VAL A 115 3.79 12.54 10.57
CA VAL A 115 3.56 11.72 11.76
C VAL A 115 4.81 11.58 12.60
N ILE A 116 5.97 11.38 11.96
CA ILE A 116 7.26 11.33 12.65
C ILE A 116 7.66 12.74 13.04
N LYS A 117 7.63 13.01 14.35
CA LYS A 117 7.87 14.35 14.92
C LYS A 117 9.10 14.41 15.82
N THR A 118 9.61 13.27 16.26
CA THR A 118 10.78 13.21 17.17
C THR A 118 11.97 12.51 16.54
N ARG A 119 13.19 12.87 16.99
CA ARG A 119 14.44 12.22 16.55
C ARG A 119 14.49 10.72 16.86
N PRO A 120 14.03 10.24 18.03
CA PRO A 120 13.95 8.80 18.29
C PRO A 120 13.00 8.06 17.35
N GLN A 121 11.84 8.66 17.01
CA GLN A 121 10.95 8.09 15.99
C GLN A 121 11.64 8.03 14.62
N GLN A 122 12.34 9.09 14.22
CA GLN A 122 13.11 9.11 12.98
C GLN A 122 14.18 8.01 12.98
N ALA A 123 14.89 7.80 14.09
CA ALA A 123 15.89 6.75 14.22
C ALA A 123 15.29 5.34 14.08
N GLN A 124 14.17 5.06 14.75
CA GLN A 124 13.50 3.76 14.63
C GLN A 124 12.88 3.54 13.25
N ALA A 125 12.31 4.58 12.62
CA ALA A 125 11.82 4.50 11.25
C ALA A 125 12.97 4.29 10.25
N SER A 126 14.15 4.86 10.51
CA SER A 126 15.37 4.61 9.74
C SER A 126 15.81 3.15 9.83
N LEU A 127 15.78 2.59 11.04
CA LEU A 127 16.10 1.18 11.27
C LEU A 127 15.15 0.27 10.50
N PHE A 128 13.84 0.48 10.62
CA PHE A 128 12.85 -0.26 9.86
C PHE A 128 13.06 -0.12 8.34
N ALA A 129 13.27 1.11 7.85
CA ALA A 129 13.48 1.39 6.44
C ALA A 129 14.70 0.61 5.89
N ALA A 130 15.81 0.60 6.61
CA ALA A 130 17.01 -0.14 6.22
C ALA A 130 16.76 -1.66 6.15
N LEU A 131 16.02 -2.22 7.11
CA LEU A 131 15.64 -3.63 7.11
C LEU A 131 14.74 -3.97 5.93
N TYR A 132 13.70 -3.16 5.69
CA TYR A 132 12.77 -3.36 4.60
C TYR A 132 13.47 -3.26 3.23
N MET A 133 14.33 -2.26 3.04
CA MET A 133 15.13 -2.13 1.82
C MET A 133 16.04 -3.34 1.58
N LYS A 134 16.62 -3.91 2.65
CA LYS A 134 17.46 -5.11 2.56
C LYS A 134 16.68 -6.36 2.14
N LEU A 135 15.43 -6.51 2.58
CA LEU A 135 14.58 -7.66 2.27
C LEU A 135 13.90 -7.55 0.91
N ASP A 136 13.42 -6.36 0.55
CA ASP A 136 12.67 -6.14 -0.70
C ASP A 136 13.59 -5.86 -1.90
N GLY A 137 14.80 -5.34 -1.65
CA GLY A 137 15.81 -5.06 -2.67
C GLY A 137 15.27 -4.19 -3.81
N HIS A 138 15.45 -4.66 -5.05
CA HIS A 138 14.97 -3.97 -6.25
C HIS A 138 13.44 -4.00 -6.42
N GLY A 139 12.71 -4.85 -5.68
CA GLY A 139 11.25 -4.95 -5.71
C GLY A 139 10.55 -3.71 -5.15
N LEU A 140 11.26 -2.93 -4.32
CA LEU A 140 10.75 -1.78 -3.58
C LEU A 140 10.06 -0.73 -4.47
N TYR A 141 10.53 -0.54 -5.70
CA TYR A 141 10.00 0.47 -6.62
C TYR A 141 8.78 0.00 -7.42
N GLN A 142 8.46 -1.29 -7.43
CA GLN A 142 7.36 -1.84 -8.23
C GLN A 142 6.05 -1.94 -7.44
N ALA A 143 6.09 -2.63 -6.31
CA ALA A 143 4.94 -2.87 -5.45
C ALA A 143 5.40 -3.01 -4.00
N ILE A 144 4.49 -2.77 -3.04
CA ILE A 144 4.81 -3.04 -1.64
C ILE A 144 4.79 -4.55 -1.44
N ASN A 145 5.91 -5.10 -1.00
CA ASN A 145 6.00 -6.51 -0.66
C ASN A 145 5.57 -6.71 0.79
N TYR A 146 4.33 -7.17 0.96
CA TYR A 146 3.73 -7.37 2.28
C TYR A 146 4.42 -8.45 3.13
N THR A 147 5.09 -9.42 2.50
CA THR A 147 5.88 -10.42 3.24
C THR A 147 7.15 -9.80 3.80
N ALA A 148 7.94 -9.12 2.96
CA ALA A 148 9.11 -8.38 3.39
C ALA A 148 8.78 -7.29 4.42
N LEU A 149 7.61 -6.65 4.31
CA LEU A 149 7.13 -5.65 5.26
C LEU A 149 6.89 -6.25 6.65
N LEU A 150 6.23 -7.40 6.72
CA LEU A 150 6.00 -8.10 7.99
C LEU A 150 7.30 -8.59 8.59
N ASP A 151 8.14 -9.23 7.78
CA ASP A 151 9.40 -9.80 8.26
C ASP A 151 10.36 -8.68 8.73
N ALA A 152 10.42 -7.55 8.01
CA ALA A 152 11.17 -6.37 8.45
C ALA A 152 10.64 -5.79 9.77
N PHE A 153 9.31 -5.77 9.95
CA PHE A 153 8.70 -5.24 11.16
C PHE A 153 8.94 -6.15 12.37
N GLU A 154 8.83 -7.46 12.20
CA GLU A 154 9.16 -8.45 13.23
C GLU A 154 10.64 -8.36 13.63
N MET A 155 11.55 -8.21 12.66
CA MET A 155 12.98 -7.96 12.94
C MET A 155 13.19 -6.64 13.68
N TYR A 156 12.52 -5.56 13.26
CA TYR A 156 12.59 -4.27 13.94
C TYR A 156 12.17 -4.41 15.41
N LEU A 157 11.06 -5.08 15.71
CA LEU A 157 10.62 -5.30 17.09
C LEU A 157 11.63 -6.14 17.88
N ALA A 158 12.24 -7.15 17.27
CA ALA A 158 13.25 -8.00 17.90
C ALA A 158 14.57 -7.26 18.22
N LEU A 159 14.89 -6.19 17.50
CA LEU A 159 16.06 -5.35 17.77
C LEU A 159 15.84 -4.33 18.89
N LEU A 160 14.60 -4.15 19.34
CA LEU A 160 14.29 -3.27 20.47
C LEU A 160 14.51 -4.00 21.80
N PRO A 161 14.93 -3.29 22.87
CA PRO A 161 15.15 -3.90 24.18
C PRO A 161 13.85 -4.47 24.76
N THR A 162 12.73 -3.81 24.49
CA THR A 162 11.39 -4.27 24.84
C THR A 162 10.38 -3.86 23.76
N PRO A 163 9.29 -4.61 23.57
CA PRO A 163 8.24 -4.22 22.62
C PRO A 163 7.62 -2.84 22.92
N GLN A 164 7.59 -2.43 24.19
CA GLN A 164 7.07 -1.13 24.63
C GLN A 164 7.96 0.04 24.22
N ALA A 165 9.23 -0.22 23.88
CA ALA A 165 10.13 0.79 23.33
C ALA A 165 9.83 1.11 21.85
N ALA A 166 8.89 0.39 21.22
CA ALA A 166 8.51 0.64 19.84
C ALA A 166 7.76 1.97 19.70
N LEU A 167 8.35 2.89 18.94
CA LEU A 167 7.78 4.18 18.56
C LEU A 167 7.17 4.16 17.16
N LEU A 168 7.41 3.08 16.41
CA LEU A 168 6.82 2.80 15.11
C LEU A 168 5.79 1.66 15.24
N ASP A 169 4.54 1.92 14.87
CA ASP A 169 3.54 0.87 14.68
C ASP A 169 3.60 0.28 13.25
N ILE A 170 2.98 -0.87 13.03
CA ILE A 170 3.01 -1.54 11.72
C ILE A 170 2.38 -0.69 10.60
N ASN A 171 1.44 0.21 10.95
CA ASN A 171 0.76 1.04 9.96
C ASN A 171 1.65 2.20 9.49
N LEU A 172 2.46 2.75 10.39
CA LEU A 172 3.48 3.75 10.12
C LEU A 172 4.68 3.11 9.42
N ALA A 173 5.03 1.86 9.74
CA ALA A 173 5.98 1.05 8.99
C ALA A 173 5.53 0.85 7.53
N TRP A 174 4.26 0.47 7.30
CA TRP A 174 3.69 0.42 5.96
C TRP A 174 3.72 1.77 5.23
N ALA A 175 3.38 2.86 5.93
CA ALA A 175 3.45 4.19 5.35
C ALA A 175 4.90 4.56 4.97
N THR A 176 5.89 4.12 5.76
CA THR A 176 7.32 4.28 5.48
C THR A 176 7.72 3.53 4.21
N ALA A 177 7.34 2.26 4.06
CA ALA A 177 7.58 1.48 2.85
C ALA A 177 6.92 2.14 1.61
N ARG A 178 5.69 2.62 1.75
CA ARG A 178 4.96 3.33 0.69
C ARG A 178 5.66 4.63 0.29
N ASP A 179 6.12 5.42 1.25
CA ASP A 179 6.75 6.73 1.01
C ASP A 179 8.15 6.55 0.41
N LEU A 180 8.90 5.50 0.80
CA LEU A 180 10.16 5.11 0.15
C LEU A 180 9.94 4.77 -1.33
N ARG A 181 8.95 3.92 -1.64
CA ARG A 181 8.59 3.60 -3.02
C ARG A 181 8.18 4.84 -3.82
N GLY A 182 7.41 5.73 -3.19
CA GLY A 182 6.92 6.96 -3.82
C GLY A 182 7.93 8.11 -3.90
N GLY A 183 9.17 7.90 -3.42
CA GLY A 183 10.20 8.94 -3.35
C GLY A 183 9.85 10.11 -2.43
N GLN A 184 8.89 9.91 -1.51
CA GLN A 184 8.51 10.89 -0.48
C GLN A 184 9.39 10.77 0.77
N ALA A 185 10.03 9.62 0.93
CA ALA A 185 11.11 9.40 1.88
C ALA A 185 12.28 8.71 1.17
N ASP A 186 13.47 8.89 1.71
CA ASP A 186 14.69 8.31 1.17
C ASP A 186 15.66 7.93 2.29
N LEU A 187 16.52 6.95 2.06
CA LEU A 187 17.53 6.52 3.02
C LEU A 187 18.89 7.12 2.62
N GLN A 188 19.35 8.08 3.42
CA GLN A 188 20.61 8.80 3.17
C GLN A 188 21.71 8.30 4.11
N HIS A 189 22.96 8.31 3.65
CA HIS A 189 24.10 7.93 4.50
C HIS A 189 24.65 9.13 5.26
N CYS A 190 24.86 8.96 6.57
CA CYS A 190 25.54 9.98 7.36
C CYS A 190 27.06 9.87 7.18
N PRO A 191 27.78 10.96 6.82
CA PRO A 191 29.23 10.91 6.67
C PRO A 191 29.98 10.77 8.01
N ALA A 192 29.36 11.11 9.14
CA ALA A 192 30.01 11.06 10.46
C ALA A 192 29.93 9.67 11.11
N CYS A 193 28.76 9.01 11.08
CA CYS A 193 28.57 7.69 11.68
C CYS A 193 28.45 6.54 10.67
N ALA A 194 28.48 6.82 9.37
CA ALA A 194 28.28 5.86 8.28
C ALA A 194 26.95 5.08 8.30
N VAL A 195 25.98 5.48 9.14
CA VAL A 195 24.67 4.82 9.23
C VAL A 195 23.68 5.47 8.26
N GLY A 196 22.89 4.62 7.58
CA GLY A 196 21.74 5.04 6.79
C GLY A 196 20.58 5.54 7.66
N TYR A 197 20.03 6.71 7.32
CA TYR A 197 18.91 7.32 8.03
C TYR A 197 17.83 7.85 7.10
N LEU A 198 16.59 7.82 7.57
CA LEU A 198 15.40 8.23 6.83
C LEU A 198 15.30 9.75 6.77
N VAL A 199 15.25 10.27 5.55
CA VAL A 199 14.94 11.68 5.24
C VAL A 199 13.57 11.72 4.61
N MET A 200 12.69 12.58 5.12
CA MET A 200 11.30 12.69 4.67
C MET A 200 11.10 14.07 4.03
N ARG A 201 10.49 14.11 2.84
CA ARG A 201 10.29 15.37 2.10
C ARG A 201 9.33 16.35 2.80
N ALA A 202 8.27 15.82 3.39
CA ALA A 202 7.23 16.60 4.06
C ALA A 202 7.40 16.62 5.60
N GLY A 203 8.64 16.49 6.10
CA GLY A 203 8.94 16.39 7.52
C GLY A 203 9.14 17.73 8.21
N HIS A 204 8.70 17.84 9.47
CA HIS A 204 9.08 18.95 10.36
C HIS A 204 10.49 18.77 10.95
N ILE A 205 11.02 17.55 10.90
CA ILE A 205 12.34 17.21 11.38
C ILE A 205 13.36 17.45 10.26
N GLY A 206 14.43 18.18 10.57
CA GLY A 206 15.49 18.47 9.61
C GLY A 206 16.19 17.22 9.06
N SER A 207 16.84 17.37 7.91
CA SER A 207 17.56 16.32 7.17
C SER A 207 18.88 15.86 7.82
N THR A 208 19.17 16.28 9.05
CA THR A 208 20.35 15.85 9.79
C THR A 208 20.20 14.44 10.36
N CYS A 209 21.31 13.74 10.56
CA CYS A 209 21.31 12.38 11.10
C CYS A 209 20.71 12.35 12.52
N PRO A 210 19.64 11.56 12.76
CA PRO A 210 19.03 11.47 14.08
C PRO A 210 19.97 10.82 15.10
N LEU A 211 20.80 9.87 14.69
CA LEU A 211 21.72 9.17 15.60
C LEU A 211 22.83 10.07 16.09
N CYS A 212 23.48 10.82 15.19
CA CYS A 212 24.47 11.82 15.61
C CYS A 212 23.82 12.88 16.49
N SER A 213 22.60 13.35 16.17
CA SER A 213 21.92 14.33 17.02
C SER A 213 21.59 13.82 18.43
N LEU A 214 21.38 12.51 18.61
CA LEU A 214 21.00 11.90 19.88
C LEU A 214 22.20 11.39 20.69
N TYR A 215 23.23 10.91 19.99
CA TYR A 215 24.33 10.14 20.57
C TYR A 215 25.71 10.69 20.21
N ALA A 216 25.82 11.84 19.52
CA ALA A 216 27.10 12.53 19.44
C ALA A 216 27.55 12.85 20.86
N ARG A 217 28.48 12.04 21.36
CA ARG A 217 29.25 12.35 22.55
C ARG A 217 30.17 13.50 22.15
N VAL A 218 29.97 14.66 22.76
CA VAL A 218 30.99 15.72 22.85
C VAL A 218 32.15 15.17 23.66
#